data_AF-A0A7S0GQJ4-F1
#
_entry.id   AF-A0A7S0GQJ4-F1
#
_cell.length_a   1.000
_cell.length_b   1.000
_cell.length_c   1.000
_cell.angle_alpha   90.00
_cell.angle_beta   90.00
_cell.angle_gamma   90.00
#
_symmetry.space_group_name_H-M   'P 1'
#
loop_
_entity.id
_entity.type
_entity.pdbx_description
1 polymer ?
#
loop_
_entity_poly.entity_id
_entity_poly.type
_entity_poly.pdbx_seq_one_letter_code
_entity_poly.pdbx_strand_id
1 'polypeptide(L)'
;MAGCPVRHAVDPKLESMMMEYGALLPNCSQTRDALSSCRVRVAEASGVRRALWDFGIGRGHCLSESEELQRCQGERKSASQALMSKCSGEKGSLKGTYTRCLAQNKGKEECYAILEVFLGCAKKMAG
;
A
#
# COMPACT_ATOMS: atom_id res chain seq x y z
N MET A 1 -31.92 7.28 8.92
CA MET A 1 -30.78 7.04 9.84
C MET A 1 -29.78 6.14 9.12
N ALA A 2 -28.74 6.71 8.51
CA ALA A 2 -27.70 5.93 7.84
C ALA A 2 -26.72 5.44 8.92
N GLY A 3 -26.80 4.16 9.27
CA GLY A 3 -25.83 3.53 10.16
C GLY A 3 -24.47 3.47 9.47
N CYS A 4 -23.51 4.25 9.96
CA CYS A 4 -22.11 4.08 9.57
C CYS A 4 -21.67 2.66 9.98
N PRO A 5 -21.07 1.87 9.07
CA PRO A 5 -20.61 0.54 9.40
C PRO A 5 -19.58 0.62 10.52
N VAL A 6 -19.80 -0.18 11.57
CA VAL A 6 -18.88 -0.39 12.68
C VAL A 6 -17.50 -0.65 12.10
N ARG A 7 -16.57 0.29 12.29
CA ARG A 7 -15.14 0.03 12.15
C ARG A 7 -14.84 -1.13 13.08
N HIS A 8 -14.76 -2.35 12.56
CA HIS A 8 -14.19 -3.46 13.31
C HIS A 8 -12.83 -2.98 13.79
N ALA A 9 -12.65 -2.91 15.11
CA ALA A 9 -11.37 -2.61 15.71
C ALA A 9 -10.38 -3.62 15.11
N VAL A 10 -9.51 -3.13 14.23
CA VAL A 10 -8.41 -3.92 13.71
C VAL A 10 -7.57 -4.28 14.92
N ASP A 11 -7.22 -5.55 15.03
CA ASP A 11 -6.42 -6.01 16.15
C ASP A 11 -5.09 -5.22 16.16
N PRO A 12 -4.69 -4.58 17.28
CA PRO A 12 -3.54 -3.71 17.32
C PRO A 12 -2.23 -4.45 16.97
N LYS A 13 -2.14 -5.75 17.27
CA LYS A 13 -0.97 -6.57 16.89
C LYS A 13 -0.95 -6.82 15.39
N LEU A 14 -2.11 -7.07 14.78
CA LEU A 14 -2.22 -7.18 13.32
C LEU A 14 -1.86 -5.85 12.63
N GLU A 15 -2.31 -4.72 13.18
CA GLU A 15 -1.99 -3.39 12.66
C GLU A 15 -0.48 -3.11 12.71
N SER A 16 0.16 -3.41 13.84
CA SER A 16 1.63 -3.30 13.98
C SER A 16 2.37 -4.12 12.93
N MET A 17 1.97 -5.38 12.73
CA MET A 17 2.58 -6.26 11.72
C MET A 17 2.40 -5.75 10.29
N MET A 18 1.24 -5.16 9.98
CA MET A 18 0.99 -4.53 8.69
C MET A 18 1.84 -3.27 8.48
N MET A 19 2.05 -2.47 9.53
CA MET A 19 2.96 -1.33 9.49
C MET A 19 4.40 -1.76 9.26
N GLU A 20 4.88 -2.77 9.99
CA GLU A 20 6.22 -3.33 9.81
C GLU A 20 6.44 -3.85 8.39
N TYR A 21 5.49 -4.64 7.86
CA TYR A 21 5.57 -5.09 6.46
C TYR A 21 5.55 -3.92 5.48
N GLY A 22 4.69 -2.92 5.74
CA GLY A 22 4.57 -1.73 4.91
C GLY A 22 5.86 -0.89 4.86
N ALA A 23 6.65 -0.91 5.94
CA ALA A 23 7.95 -0.25 6.02
C ALA A 23 9.06 -0.97 5.24
N LEU A 24 8.92 -2.28 4.97
CA LEU A 24 9.85 -3.04 4.13
C LEU A 24 9.64 -2.79 2.63
N LEU A 25 8.51 -2.18 2.26
CA LEU A 25 8.17 -1.90 0.87
C LEU A 25 8.64 -0.49 0.47
N PRO A 26 8.96 -0.27 -0.82
CA PRO A 26 9.26 1.06 -1.36
C PRO A 26 8.24 2.12 -0.90
N ASN A 27 8.76 3.21 -0.37
CA ASN A 27 7.96 4.32 0.13
C ASN A 27 7.62 5.28 -1.02
N CYS A 28 6.35 5.29 -1.44
CA CYS A 28 5.86 6.16 -2.50
C CYS A 28 5.20 7.45 -1.98
N SER A 29 5.38 7.79 -0.70
CA SER A 29 4.83 9.02 -0.11
C SER A 29 5.41 10.26 -0.79
N GLN A 30 6.72 10.33 -1.00
CA GLN A 30 7.37 11.48 -1.63
C GLN A 30 6.85 11.72 -3.06
N THR A 31 6.74 10.68 -3.88
CA THR A 31 6.19 10.78 -5.25
C THR A 31 4.71 11.14 -5.24
N ARG A 32 3.94 10.62 -4.28
CA ARG A 32 2.54 11.02 -4.09
C ARG A 32 2.42 12.49 -3.70
N ASP A 33 3.26 12.97 -2.79
CA ASP A 33 3.25 14.35 -2.32
C ASP A 33 3.74 15.31 -3.42
N ALA A 34 4.70 14.89 -4.24
CA ALA A 34 5.14 15.61 -5.44
C ALA A 34 3.98 15.76 -6.46
N LEU A 35 3.27 14.67 -6.76
CA LEU A 35 2.09 14.72 -7.64
C LEU A 35 0.97 15.61 -7.06
N SER A 36 0.71 15.52 -5.76
CA SER A 36 -0.27 16.37 -5.08
C SER A 36 0.14 17.85 -5.17
N SER A 37 1.41 18.14 -4.90
CA SER A 37 1.97 19.50 -5.00
C SER A 37 1.88 20.04 -6.42
N CYS A 38 2.18 19.22 -7.43
CA CYS A 38 2.00 19.59 -8.82
C CYS A 38 0.53 19.92 -9.13
N ARG A 39 -0.42 19.08 -8.70
CA ARG A 39 -1.86 19.32 -8.89
C ARG A 39 -2.32 20.62 -8.23
N VAL A 40 -1.85 20.92 -7.02
CA VAL A 40 -2.16 22.18 -6.33
C VAL A 40 -1.58 23.37 -7.10
N ARG A 41 -0.30 23.34 -7.46
CA ARG A 41 0.33 24.41 -8.26
C ARG A 41 -0.38 24.65 -9.59
N VAL A 42 -0.80 23.57 -10.27
CA VAL A 42 -1.54 23.66 -11.53
C VAL A 42 -2.94 24.24 -11.30
N ALA A 43 -3.62 23.87 -10.21
CA ALA A 43 -4.93 24.40 -9.86
C ALA A 43 -4.89 25.89 -9.45
N GLU A 44 -3.78 26.34 -8.87
CA GLU A 44 -3.53 27.72 -8.45
C GLU A 44 -3.02 28.63 -9.58
N ALA A 45 -2.59 28.05 -10.71
CA ALA A 45 -2.12 28.84 -11.84
C ALA A 45 -3.29 29.63 -12.46
N SER A 46 -3.09 30.94 -12.63
CA SER A 46 -4.08 31.99 -13.02
C SER A 46 -5.22 31.57 -13.99
N GLY A 47 -6.37 32.24 -13.90
CA GLY A 47 -7.59 31.93 -14.66
C GLY A 47 -7.44 31.73 -16.18
N VAL A 48 -6.44 32.34 -16.82
CA VAL A 48 -6.09 32.12 -18.23
C VAL A 48 -5.57 30.70 -18.48
N ARG A 49 -4.73 30.15 -17.58
CA ARG A 49 -4.28 28.75 -17.67
C ARG A 49 -5.39 27.77 -17.33
N ARG A 50 -6.32 28.15 -16.45
CA ARG A 50 -7.51 27.35 -16.14
C ARG A 50 -8.45 27.25 -17.34
N ALA A 51 -8.66 28.35 -18.06
CA ALA A 51 -9.40 28.35 -19.32
C ALA A 51 -8.71 27.48 -20.38
N LEU A 52 -7.39 27.62 -20.56
CA LEU A 52 -6.62 26.73 -21.46
C LEU A 52 -6.74 25.25 -21.06
N TRP A 53 -6.82 24.95 -19.77
CA TRP A 53 -7.02 23.61 -19.24
C TRP A 53 -8.40 23.03 -19.57
N ASP A 54 -9.48 23.82 -19.42
CA ASP A 54 -10.84 23.41 -19.83
C ASP A 54 -10.92 23.13 -21.35
N PHE A 55 -10.14 23.87 -22.14
CA PHE A 55 -9.97 23.64 -23.58
C PHE A 55 -8.99 22.50 -23.93
N GLY A 56 -8.41 21.82 -22.94
CA GLY A 56 -7.51 20.68 -23.12
C GLY A 56 -6.06 21.02 -23.46
N ILE A 57 -5.71 22.30 -23.52
CA ILE A 57 -4.35 22.79 -23.77
C ILE A 57 -3.58 22.78 -22.43
N GLY A 58 -2.76 21.75 -22.20
CA GLY A 58 -1.99 21.57 -20.95
C GLY A 58 -2.21 20.23 -20.22
N ARG A 59 -2.91 19.26 -20.83
CA ARG A 59 -2.99 17.88 -20.31
C ARG A 59 -1.61 17.22 -20.35
N GLY A 60 -0.88 17.31 -19.23
CA GLY A 60 0.48 16.76 -19.12
C GLY A 60 1.38 17.44 -18.10
N HIS A 61 0.94 18.55 -17.46
CA HIS A 61 1.77 19.30 -16.51
C HIS A 61 2.29 18.50 -15.32
N CYS A 62 1.56 17.45 -14.90
CA CYS A 62 1.99 16.55 -13.83
C CYS A 62 2.19 15.11 -14.34
N LEU A 63 2.44 14.93 -15.65
CA LEU A 63 2.60 13.60 -16.25
C LEU A 63 3.82 12.92 -15.64
N SER A 64 4.94 13.63 -15.52
CA SER A 64 6.18 13.11 -14.93
C SER A 64 5.99 12.65 -13.49
N GLU A 65 5.38 13.46 -12.62
CA GLU A 65 5.10 13.05 -11.23
C GLU A 65 4.11 11.88 -11.16
N SER A 66 3.18 11.80 -12.12
CA SER A 66 2.25 10.67 -12.23
C SER A 66 2.95 9.39 -12.66
N GLU A 67 3.86 9.46 -13.64
CA GLU A 67 4.68 8.33 -14.11
C GLU A 67 5.62 7.84 -13.01
N GLU A 68 6.24 8.75 -12.26
CA GLU A 68 7.09 8.40 -11.12
C GLU A 68 6.30 7.71 -10.00
N LEU A 69 5.09 8.19 -9.69
CA LEU A 69 4.21 7.53 -8.75
C LEU A 69 3.79 6.14 -9.24
N GLN A 70 3.45 5.99 -10.52
CA GLN A 70 3.13 4.70 -11.12
C GLN A 70 4.31 3.73 -11.07
N ARG A 71 5.53 4.21 -11.39
CA ARG A 71 6.76 3.41 -11.30
C ARG A 71 7.00 2.93 -9.87
N CYS A 72 6.92 3.84 -8.89
CA CYS A 72 7.07 3.47 -7.49
C CYS A 72 6.00 2.47 -7.03
N GLN A 73 4.74 2.65 -7.43
CA GLN A 73 3.68 1.67 -7.13
C GLN A 73 3.93 0.31 -7.79
N GLY A 74 4.46 0.31 -9.02
CA GLY A 74 4.89 -0.89 -9.73
C GLY A 74 6.00 -1.61 -8.96
N GLU A 75 7.06 -0.90 -8.57
CA GLU A 75 8.16 -1.43 -7.75
C GLU A 75 7.66 -1.95 -6.41
N ARG A 76 6.78 -1.20 -5.73
CA ARG A 76 6.17 -1.60 -4.46
C ARG A 76 5.37 -2.90 -4.61
N LYS A 77 4.61 -3.04 -5.68
CA LYS A 77 3.83 -4.25 -5.98
C LYS A 77 4.76 -5.42 -6.30
N SER A 78 5.79 -5.21 -7.11
CA SER A 78 6.78 -6.24 -7.46
C SER A 78 7.56 -6.72 -6.23
N ALA A 79 8.02 -5.80 -5.38
CA ALA A 79 8.68 -6.12 -4.11
C ALA A 79 7.74 -6.90 -3.18
N SER A 80 6.48 -6.47 -3.06
CA SER A 80 5.48 -7.18 -2.26
C SER A 80 5.24 -8.60 -2.78
N GLN A 81 5.10 -8.77 -4.09
CA GLN A 81 4.93 -10.08 -4.73
C GLN A 81 6.17 -10.98 -4.55
N ALA A 82 7.37 -10.42 -4.66
CA ALA A 82 8.62 -11.15 -4.44
C ALA A 82 8.74 -11.62 -2.99
N LEU A 83 8.43 -10.76 -2.02
CA LEU A 83 8.40 -11.12 -0.59
C LEU A 83 7.32 -12.17 -0.32
N MET A 84 6.12 -12.01 -0.86
CA MET A 84 5.05 -13.01 -0.75
C MET A 84 5.52 -14.36 -1.29
N SER A 85 6.01 -14.40 -2.53
CA SER A 85 6.46 -15.65 -3.18
C SER A 85 7.57 -16.36 -2.41
N LYS A 86 8.58 -15.61 -1.92
CA LYS A 86 9.72 -16.19 -1.21
C LYS A 86 9.41 -16.60 0.23
N CYS A 87 8.52 -15.85 0.91
CA CYS A 87 8.30 -16.01 2.34
C CYS A 87 6.97 -16.67 2.73
N SER A 88 6.02 -16.85 1.81
CA SER A 88 4.74 -17.53 2.12
C SER A 88 4.82 -19.06 2.12
N GLY A 89 5.95 -19.64 1.68
CA GLY A 89 6.15 -21.10 1.59
C GLY A 89 5.36 -21.77 0.47
N GLU A 90 5.75 -23.00 0.10
CA GLU A 90 5.20 -23.76 -1.05
C GLU A 90 3.72 -24.20 -0.90
N LYS A 91 3.14 -24.18 0.31
CA LYS A 91 1.82 -24.76 0.59
C LYS A 91 0.75 -23.70 0.90
N GLY A 92 0.49 -22.81 -0.05
CA GLY A 92 -0.67 -21.92 -0.06
C GLY A 92 -0.37 -20.44 0.21
N SER A 93 -1.34 -19.56 -0.08
CA SER A 93 -1.18 -18.14 0.20
C SER A 93 -1.15 -17.88 1.71
N LEU A 94 -0.29 -16.96 2.16
CA LEU A 94 -0.21 -16.51 3.56
C LEU A 94 -1.60 -16.19 4.14
N LYS A 95 -2.44 -15.52 3.34
CA LYS A 95 -3.84 -15.22 3.67
C LYS A 95 -4.65 -16.50 3.91
N GLY A 96 -4.52 -17.49 3.03
CA GLY A 96 -5.21 -18.77 3.18
C GLY A 96 -4.81 -19.51 4.46
N THR A 97 -3.51 -19.55 4.78
CA THR A 97 -2.99 -20.23 5.97
C THR A 97 -3.44 -19.51 7.26
N TYR A 98 -3.36 -18.18 7.28
CA TYR A 98 -3.82 -17.37 8.42
C TYR A 98 -5.34 -17.46 8.62
N THR A 99 -6.14 -17.33 7.56
CA THR A 99 -7.60 -17.48 7.66
C THR A 99 -8.01 -18.88 8.09
N ARG A 100 -7.32 -19.93 7.60
CA ARG A 100 -7.57 -21.31 8.03
C ARG A 100 -7.25 -21.49 9.51
N CYS A 101 -6.15 -20.92 9.98
CA CYS A 101 -5.81 -20.91 11.40
C CYS A 101 -6.89 -20.22 12.24
N LEU A 102 -7.38 -19.05 11.81
CA LEU A 102 -8.46 -18.33 12.49
C LEU A 102 -9.79 -19.12 12.50
N ALA A 103 -10.04 -19.94 11.48
CA ALA A 103 -11.23 -20.78 11.41
C ALA A 103 -11.14 -22.03 12.31
N GLN A 104 -9.92 -22.51 12.59
CA GLN A 104 -9.67 -23.73 13.37
C GLN A 104 -9.42 -23.45 14.86
N ASN A 105 -8.83 -22.30 15.19
CA ASN A 105 -8.50 -21.91 16.55
C ASN A 105 -9.48 -20.87 17.10
N LYS A 106 -9.68 -20.87 18.42
CA LYS A 106 -10.54 -19.89 19.10
C LYS A 106 -9.82 -18.55 19.37
N GLY A 107 -8.50 -18.48 19.19
CA GLY A 107 -7.69 -17.30 19.48
C GLY A 107 -6.93 -16.77 18.27
N LYS A 108 -6.91 -15.43 18.11
CA LYS A 108 -6.11 -14.76 17.07
C LYS A 108 -4.60 -14.83 17.32
N GLU A 109 -4.21 -14.99 18.59
CA GLU A 109 -2.82 -14.94 19.02
C GLU A 109 -1.95 -16.06 18.44
N GLU A 110 -2.46 -17.29 18.43
CA GLU A 110 -1.78 -18.46 17.89
C GLU A 110 -1.53 -18.32 16.38
N CYS A 111 -2.42 -17.63 15.68
CA CYS A 111 -2.30 -17.38 14.25
C CYS A 111 -1.31 -16.27 13.90
N TYR A 112 -0.93 -15.41 14.86
CA TYR A 112 0.10 -14.40 14.62
C TYR A 112 1.47 -15.00 14.38
N ALA A 113 1.77 -16.19 14.90
CA ALA A 113 3.03 -16.88 14.64
C ALA A 113 3.28 -17.07 13.12
N ILE A 114 2.22 -17.28 12.33
CA ILE A 114 2.31 -17.40 10.87
C ILE A 114 2.77 -16.08 10.24
N LEU A 115 2.23 -14.95 10.73
CA LEU A 115 2.59 -13.61 10.25
C LEU A 115 3.98 -13.20 10.75
N GLU A 116 4.38 -13.60 11.95
CA GLU A 116 5.71 -13.35 12.51
C GLU A 116 6.79 -14.09 11.72
N VAL A 117 6.58 -15.36 11.37
CA VAL A 117 7.50 -16.13 10.51
C VAL A 117 7.65 -15.47 9.14
N PHE A 118 6.52 -15.05 8.54
CA PHE A 118 6.53 -14.35 7.27
C PHE A 118 7.31 -13.02 7.37
N LEU A 119 7.03 -12.20 8.38
CA LEU A 119 7.71 -10.93 8.61
C LEU A 119 9.21 -11.11 8.86
N GLY A 120 9.59 -12.12 9.62
CA GLY A 120 11.00 -12.47 9.86
C GLY A 120 11.74 -12.81 8.57
N CYS A 121 11.11 -13.58 7.68
CA CYS A 121 11.65 -13.83 6.34
C CYS A 121 11.71 -12.54 5.50
N ALA A 122 10.64 -11.74 5.51
CA ALA A 122 10.58 -10.51 4.72
C ALA A 122 11.66 -9.50 5.13
N LYS A 123 11.93 -9.35 6.44
CA LYS A 123 13.01 -8.50 6.97
C LYS A 123 14.39 -8.95 6.46
N LYS A 124 14.65 -10.25 6.41
CA LYS A 124 15.92 -10.81 5.89
C LYS A 124 16.11 -10.63 4.38
N MET A 125 15.02 -10.44 3.65
CA MET A 125 15.04 -10.25 2.20
C MET A 125 15.12 -8.78 1.79
N ALA A 126 14.71 -7.87 2.69
CA ALA A 126 14.65 -6.43 2.45
C ALA A 126 15.86 -5.66 3.05
N GLY A 127 16.57 -6.25 4.02
CA GLY A 127 17.86 -5.77 4.53
C GLY A 127 19.02 -6.54 3.90
#